data_AF-A0A4S4KYE2-F1
#
_entry.id   AF-A0A4S4KYE2-F1
#
_cell.length_a   1.000
_cell.length_b   1.000
_cell.length_c   1.000
_cell.angle_alpha   90.00
_cell.angle_beta   90.00
_cell.angle_gamma   90.00
#
_symmetry.space_group_name_H-M   'P 1'
#
loop_
_entity.id
_entity.type
_entity.pdbx_description
1 polymer ?
#
loop_
_entity_poly.entity_id
_entity_poly.type
_entity_poly.pdbx_seq_one_letter_code
_entity_poly.pdbx_strand_id
1 'polypeptide(L)'
;MLCEQVQNRLDMVKESQKTAQAQLSELQASIEVEKVARPDSTERSISLAKLSRARQELTNLEKETAKYGACDPAKVEEKKRAVVLAKEASIRWTDNYAVLMSHFTRQHGVDPEELKKFLGVSEDYEDIL
;
A
#
# COMPACT_ATOMS: atom_id res chain seq x y z
N MET A 1 -50.40 -26.65 -45.76
CA MET A 1 -49.11 -25.92 -45.66
C MET A 1 -49.26 -24.52 -45.09
N LEU A 2 -49.97 -23.55 -45.71
CA LEU A 2 -50.04 -22.18 -45.18
C LEU A 2 -50.73 -22.06 -43.80
N CYS A 3 -51.86 -22.73 -43.57
CA CYS A 3 -52.55 -22.69 -42.26
C CYS A 3 -51.72 -23.29 -41.12
N GLU A 4 -50.93 -24.33 -41.41
CA GLU A 4 -50.10 -25.04 -40.43
C GLU A 4 -48.91 -24.17 -39.99
N GLN A 5 -48.33 -23.41 -40.92
CA GLN A 5 -47.25 -22.47 -40.63
C GLN A 5 -47.72 -21.26 -39.82
N VAL A 6 -48.97 -20.81 -40.03
CA VAL A 6 -49.62 -19.76 -39.22
C VAL A 6 -49.92 -20.28 -37.81
N GLN A 7 -50.40 -21.52 -37.69
CA GLN A 7 -50.66 -22.16 -36.40
C GLN A 7 -49.39 -22.32 -35.57
N ASN A 8 -48.30 -22.80 -36.17
CA ASN A 8 -47.01 -22.94 -35.48
C ASN A 8 -46.46 -21.59 -34.99
N ARG A 9 -46.62 -20.52 -35.78
CA ARG A 9 -46.23 -19.17 -35.36
C ARG A 9 -47.09 -18.66 -34.20
N LEU A 10 -48.39 -18.92 -34.24
CA LEU A 10 -49.30 -18.55 -33.16
C LEU A 10 -48.92 -19.26 -31.86
N ASP A 11 -48.59 -20.54 -31.92
CA ASP A 11 -48.22 -21.33 -30.75
C ASP A 11 -46.85 -20.94 -30.19
N MET A 12 -45.88 -20.61 -31.05
CA MET A 12 -44.60 -20.01 -30.63
C MET A 12 -44.80 -18.67 -29.90
N VAL A 13 -45.65 -17.79 -30.43
CA VAL A 13 -45.89 -16.48 -29.81
C VAL A 13 -46.58 -16.66 -28.45
N LYS A 14 -47.55 -17.58 -28.34
CA LYS A 14 -48.21 -17.91 -27.06
C LYS A 14 -47.23 -18.44 -26.02
N GLU A 15 -46.32 -19.33 -26.42
CA GLU A 15 -45.32 -19.86 -25.49
C GLU A 15 -44.32 -18.78 -25.06
N SER A 16 -43.93 -17.89 -25.98
CA SER A 16 -43.08 -16.73 -25.66
C SER A 16 -43.78 -15.76 -24.70
N GLN A 17 -45.08 -15.51 -24.92
CA GLN A 17 -45.90 -14.66 -24.05
C GLN A 17 -45.97 -15.28 -22.65
N LYS A 18 -46.23 -16.58 -22.56
CA LYS A 18 -46.31 -17.31 -21.29
C LYS A 18 -44.99 -17.27 -20.52
N THR A 19 -43.88 -17.47 -21.22
CA THR A 19 -42.53 -17.39 -20.62
C THR A 19 -42.24 -15.97 -20.13
N ALA A 20 -42.53 -14.95 -20.94
CA ALA A 20 -42.34 -13.55 -20.55
C ALA A 20 -43.23 -13.18 -19.35
N GLN A 21 -44.47 -13.67 -19.30
CA GLN A 21 -45.39 -13.45 -18.17
C GLN A 21 -44.85 -14.09 -16.88
N ALA A 22 -44.30 -15.31 -16.98
CA ALA A 22 -43.69 -15.99 -15.84
C ALA A 22 -42.45 -15.24 -15.32
N GLN A 23 -41.54 -14.84 -16.23
CA GLN A 23 -40.36 -14.04 -15.89
C GLN A 23 -40.74 -12.70 -15.25
N LEU A 24 -41.77 -12.04 -15.76
CA LEU A 24 -42.24 -10.76 -15.23
C LEU A 24 -42.78 -10.93 -13.81
N SER A 25 -43.55 -12.01 -13.55
CA SER A 25 -44.03 -12.35 -12.22
C SER A 25 -42.89 -12.64 -11.25
N GLU A 26 -41.87 -13.37 -11.68
CA GLU A 26 -40.69 -13.69 -10.86
C GLU A 26 -39.87 -12.44 -10.52
N LEU A 27 -39.66 -11.56 -11.50
CA LEU A 27 -39.00 -10.27 -11.32
C LEU A 27 -39.77 -9.38 -10.34
N GLN A 28 -41.09 -9.29 -10.46
CA GLN A 28 -41.93 -8.53 -9.55
C GLN A 28 -41.84 -9.05 -8.12
N ALA A 29 -41.89 -10.38 -7.93
CA ALA A 29 -41.72 -10.99 -6.62
C ALA A 29 -40.33 -10.66 -6.03
N SER A 30 -39.27 -10.74 -6.84
CA SER A 30 -37.90 -10.40 -6.43
C SER A 30 -37.75 -8.93 -6.05
N ILE A 31 -38.38 -8.03 -6.79
CA ILE A 31 -38.38 -6.59 -6.49
C ILE A 31 -39.06 -6.32 -5.13
N GLU A 32 -40.18 -6.96 -4.85
CA GLU A 32 -40.87 -6.76 -3.57
C GLU A 32 -40.08 -7.30 -2.38
N VAL A 33 -39.42 -8.45 -2.52
CA VAL A 33 -38.47 -8.95 -1.50
C VAL A 33 -37.38 -7.91 -1.21
N GLU A 34 -36.82 -7.31 -2.26
CA GLU A 34 -35.73 -6.35 -2.12
C GLU A 34 -36.17 -4.98 -1.58
N LYS A 35 -37.38 -4.51 -1.91
CA LYS A 35 -37.96 -3.30 -1.32
C LYS A 35 -38.18 -3.44 0.18
N VAL A 36 -38.59 -4.63 0.64
CA VAL A 36 -38.74 -4.92 2.06
C VAL A 36 -37.39 -4.96 2.77
N ALA A 37 -36.37 -5.58 2.15
CA ALA A 37 -35.02 -5.66 2.72
C ALA A 37 -34.27 -4.32 2.70
N ARG A 38 -34.58 -3.44 1.73
CA ARG A 38 -33.94 -2.14 1.53
C ARG A 38 -35.01 -1.04 1.45
N PRO A 39 -35.70 -0.75 2.56
CA PRO A 39 -36.75 0.26 2.56
C PRO A 39 -36.16 1.62 2.22
N ASP A 40 -36.81 2.33 1.30
CA ASP A 40 -36.51 3.73 1.04
C ASP A 40 -36.99 4.57 2.21
N SER A 41 -36.07 4.78 3.16
CA SER A 41 -36.29 5.60 4.34
C SER A 41 -35.34 6.79 4.36
N THR A 42 -35.76 7.85 5.05
CA THR A 42 -34.93 9.03 5.32
C THR A 42 -33.63 8.64 6.04
N GLU A 43 -33.68 7.70 6.99
CA GLU A 43 -32.49 7.23 7.70
C GLU A 43 -31.50 6.54 6.75
N ARG A 44 -32.00 5.73 5.81
CA ARG A 44 -31.17 5.06 4.79
C ARG A 44 -30.50 6.08 3.89
N SER A 45 -31.24 7.06 3.39
CA SER A 45 -30.69 8.14 2.55
C SER A 45 -29.59 8.93 3.27
N ILE A 46 -29.84 9.33 4.52
CA ILE A 46 -28.86 10.02 5.36
C ILE A 46 -27.62 9.15 5.60
N SER A 47 -27.81 7.86 5.87
CA SER A 47 -26.71 6.92 6.13
C SER A 47 -25.85 6.69 4.88
N LEU A 48 -26.47 6.57 3.70
CA LEU A 48 -25.77 6.46 2.42
C LEU A 48 -24.98 7.74 2.11
N ALA A 49 -25.55 8.92 2.38
CA ALA A 49 -24.85 10.20 2.22
C ALA A 49 -23.63 10.30 3.17
N LYS A 50 -23.79 9.89 4.43
CA LYS A 50 -22.68 9.82 5.40
C LYS A 50 -21.58 8.86 4.94
N LEU A 51 -21.96 7.68 4.48
CA LEU A 51 -21.02 6.69 3.95
C LEU A 51 -20.24 7.24 2.75
N SER A 52 -20.93 7.90 1.81
CA SER A 52 -20.29 8.52 0.65
C SER A 52 -19.28 9.58 1.07
N ARG A 53 -19.66 10.46 2.01
CA ARG A 53 -18.76 11.49 2.55
C ARG A 53 -17.55 10.89 3.25
N ALA A 54 -17.75 9.89 4.10
CA ALA A 54 -16.67 9.21 4.81
C ALA A 54 -15.68 8.53 3.86
N ARG A 55 -16.18 7.89 2.78
CA ARG A 55 -15.32 7.30 1.73
C ARG A 55 -14.48 8.35 1.01
N GLN A 56 -15.09 9.50 0.69
CA GLN A 56 -14.38 10.62 0.06
C GLN A 56 -13.29 11.17 0.98
N GLU A 57 -13.60 11.34 2.25
CA GLU A 57 -12.67 11.83 3.27
C GLU A 57 -11.51 10.86 3.48
N LEU A 58 -11.79 9.56 3.62
CA LEU A 58 -10.78 8.50 3.73
C LEU A 58 -9.83 8.52 2.52
N THR A 59 -10.37 8.60 1.29
CA THR A 59 -9.56 8.68 0.07
C THR A 59 -8.65 9.91 0.06
N ASN A 60 -9.12 11.05 0.56
CA ASN A 60 -8.33 12.27 0.64
C ASN A 60 -7.23 12.17 1.70
N LEU A 61 -7.54 11.62 2.88
CA LEU A 61 -6.58 11.40 3.95
C LEU A 61 -5.50 10.37 3.55
N GLU A 62 -5.87 9.31 2.84
CA GLU A 62 -4.89 8.34 2.30
C GLU A 62 -3.96 9.00 1.28
N LYS A 63 -4.49 9.83 0.37
CA LYS A 63 -3.66 10.61 -0.58
C LYS A 63 -2.73 11.56 0.14
N GLU A 64 -3.19 12.20 1.21
CA GLU A 64 -2.37 13.10 2.01
C GLU A 64 -1.28 12.34 2.77
N THR A 65 -1.64 11.25 3.44
CA THR A 65 -0.71 10.39 4.18
C THR A 65 0.34 9.78 3.26
N ALA A 66 -0.02 9.41 2.04
CA ALA A 66 0.92 8.92 1.03
C ALA A 66 2.02 9.93 0.69
N LYS A 67 1.73 11.24 0.74
CA LYS A 67 2.75 12.30 0.56
C LYS A 67 3.78 12.29 1.70
N TYR A 68 3.35 11.88 2.89
CA TYR A 68 4.18 11.80 4.09
C TYR A 68 4.67 10.38 4.38
N GLY A 69 4.58 9.44 3.44
CA GLY A 69 5.00 8.04 3.66
C GLY A 69 6.49 7.88 4.01
N ALA A 70 7.33 8.85 3.62
CA ALA A 70 8.74 8.93 4.04
C ALA A 70 8.93 9.51 5.45
N CYS A 71 7.90 10.16 6.00
CA CYS A 71 7.85 10.82 7.30
C CYS A 71 7.03 10.03 8.32
N ASP A 72 6.75 8.75 8.07
CA ASP A 72 6.20 7.84 9.08
C ASP A 72 7.05 7.94 10.36
N PRO A 73 6.48 8.43 11.48
CA PRO A 73 7.24 8.65 12.71
C PRO A 73 7.97 7.41 13.19
N ALA A 74 7.39 6.22 12.98
CA ALA A 74 8.02 4.96 13.38
C ALA A 74 9.27 4.67 12.53
N LYS A 75 9.18 4.84 11.21
CA LYS A 75 10.33 4.65 10.30
C LYS A 75 11.41 5.71 10.50
N VAL A 76 11.02 6.95 10.79
CA VAL A 76 11.98 8.03 11.10
C VAL A 76 12.74 7.70 12.37
N GLU A 77 12.03 7.25 13.41
CA GLU A 77 12.64 6.88 14.69
C GLU A 77 13.56 5.65 14.57
N GLU A 78 13.16 4.65 13.78
CA GLU A 78 14.00 3.50 13.45
C GLU A 78 15.31 3.95 12.76
N LYS A 79 15.22 4.80 11.74
CA LYS A 79 16.40 5.34 11.04
C LYS A 79 17.30 6.14 11.97
N LYS A 80 16.73 6.96 12.86
CA LYS A 80 17.52 7.72 13.85
C LYS A 80 18.33 6.81 14.75
N ARG A 81 17.72 5.75 15.28
CA ARG A 81 18.43 4.78 16.13
C ARG A 81 19.54 4.06 15.37
N ALA A 82 19.28 3.65 14.13
CA ALA A 82 20.28 3.03 13.27
C ALA A 82 21.47 3.98 13.00
N VAL A 83 21.22 5.26 12.74
CA VAL A 83 22.27 6.27 12.54
C VAL A 83 23.08 6.51 13.80
N VAL A 84 22.45 6.58 14.97
CA VAL A 84 23.16 6.70 16.26
C VAL A 84 24.09 5.51 16.47
N LEU A 85 23.57 4.29 16.30
CA LEU A 85 24.36 3.07 16.44
C LEU A 85 25.52 3.02 15.43
N ALA A 86 25.27 3.38 14.18
CA ALA A 86 26.30 3.42 13.13
C ALA A 86 27.38 4.46 13.47
N LYS A 87 27.01 5.64 13.98
CA LYS A 87 27.96 6.66 14.42
C LYS A 87 28.81 6.15 15.59
N GLU A 88 28.19 5.59 16.63
CA GLU A 88 28.91 5.04 17.78
C GLU A 88 29.85 3.90 17.38
N ALA A 89 29.41 3.03 16.47
CA ALA A 89 30.25 1.98 15.92
C ALA A 89 31.42 2.54 15.13
N SER A 90 31.18 3.56 14.29
CA SER A 90 32.23 4.22 13.50
C SER A 90 33.28 4.85 14.40
N ILE A 91 32.87 5.61 15.43
CA ILE A 91 33.77 6.20 16.43
C ILE A 91 34.64 5.12 17.08
N ARG A 92 34.02 4.03 17.56
CA ARG A 92 34.76 2.93 18.21
C ARG A 92 35.77 2.28 17.28
N TRP A 93 35.41 2.08 16.01
CA TRP A 93 36.32 1.51 15.02
C TRP A 93 37.45 2.47 14.64
N THR A 94 37.18 3.76 14.53
CA THR A 94 38.20 4.80 14.32
C THR A 94 39.19 4.83 15.50
N ASP A 95 38.71 4.81 16.75
CA ASP A 95 39.58 4.74 17.93
C ASP A 95 40.44 3.48 17.92
N ASN A 96 39.85 2.31 17.65
CA ASN A 96 40.57 1.05 17.57
C ASN A 96 41.65 1.08 16.47
N TYR A 97 41.30 1.62 15.30
CA TYR A 97 42.22 1.80 14.18
C TYR A 97 43.40 2.69 14.57
N ALA A 98 43.15 3.85 15.21
CA ALA A 98 44.19 4.76 15.65
C ALA A 98 45.15 4.10 16.67
N VAL A 99 44.60 3.35 17.63
CA VAL A 99 45.40 2.61 18.63
C VAL A 99 46.28 1.55 17.97
N LEU A 100 45.73 0.75 17.06
CA LEU A 100 46.47 -0.29 16.35
C LEU A 100 47.55 0.30 15.44
N MET A 101 47.22 1.36 14.71
CA MET A 101 48.15 2.09 13.84
C MET A 101 49.34 2.62 14.64
N SER A 102 49.08 3.29 15.77
CA SER A 102 50.12 3.81 16.67
C SER A 102 51.00 2.70 17.27
N HIS A 103 50.38 1.60 17.71
CA HIS A 103 51.12 0.47 18.26
C HIS A 103 52.03 -0.19 17.21
N PHE A 104 51.50 -0.46 16.02
CA PHE A 104 52.23 -1.13 14.94
C PHE A 104 53.41 -0.30 14.43
N THR A 105 53.17 0.99 14.14
CA THR A 105 54.21 1.92 13.67
C THR A 105 55.32 2.08 14.70
N ARG A 106 54.99 2.18 15.99
CA ARG A 106 55.98 2.22 17.07
C ARG A 106 56.77 0.92 17.23
N GLN A 107 56.13 -0.25 17.08
CA GLN A 107 56.82 -1.54 17.24
C GLN A 107 57.75 -1.87 16.07
N HIS A 108 57.36 -1.50 14.84
CA HIS A 108 58.05 -1.90 13.62
C HIS A 108 58.84 -0.77 12.95
N GLY A 109 58.71 0.47 13.42
CA GLY A 109 59.42 1.63 12.86
C GLY A 109 58.98 2.00 11.44
N VAL A 110 57.74 1.66 11.08
CA VAL A 110 57.16 1.90 9.75
C VAL A 110 56.54 3.30 9.70
N ASP A 111 56.71 4.00 8.57
CA ASP A 111 56.05 5.28 8.32
C ASP A 111 54.52 5.11 8.27
N PRO A 112 53.75 5.82 9.13
CA PRO A 112 52.30 5.77 9.11
C PRO A 112 51.66 6.07 7.74
N GLU A 113 52.25 6.96 6.94
CA GLU A 113 51.68 7.34 5.64
C GLU A 113 51.88 6.24 4.59
N GLU A 114 53.04 5.57 4.57
CA GLU A 114 53.25 4.38 3.74
C GLU A 114 52.30 3.24 4.11
N LEU A 115 52.05 3.04 5.40
CA LEU A 115 51.14 2.02 5.89
C LEU A 115 49.68 2.32 5.52
N LYS A 116 49.23 3.57 5.64
CA LYS A 116 47.90 4.01 5.18
C LYS A 116 47.71 3.73 3.69
N LYS A 117 48.69 4.11 2.86
CA LYS A 117 48.69 3.85 1.42
C LYS A 117 48.65 2.35 1.10
N PHE A 118 49.41 1.54 1.84
CA PHE A 118 49.40 0.08 1.70
C PHE A 118 48.03 -0.53 2.04
N LEU A 119 47.36 -0.01 3.07
CA LEU A 119 46.01 -0.45 3.47
C LEU A 119 44.90 0.11 2.57
N GLY A 120 45.23 0.96 1.59
CA GLY A 120 44.25 1.60 0.71
C GLY A 120 43.41 2.66 1.41
N VAL A 121 43.92 3.25 2.50
CA VAL A 121 43.30 4.40 3.15
C VAL A 121 43.50 5.61 2.25
N SER A 122 42.40 6.30 1.94
CA SER A 122 42.42 7.45 1.05
C SER A 122 43.15 8.64 1.68
N GLU A 123 43.76 9.48 0.85
CA GLU A 123 44.47 10.70 1.31
C GLU A 123 43.51 11.76 1.87
N ASP A 124 42.23 11.73 1.49
CA ASP A 124 41.15 12.57 2.03
C ASP A 124 40.45 11.96 3.26
N TYR A 125 41.01 10.88 3.83
CA TYR A 125 40.49 10.30 5.05
C TYR A 125 40.62 11.28 6.21
N GLU A 126 39.48 11.65 6.79
CA GLU A 126 39.38 12.39 8.04
C GLU A 126 38.75 11.52 9.12
N ASP A 127 39.31 11.58 10.33
CA ASP A 127 38.73 10.94 11.50
C ASP A 127 37.35 11.55 11.80
N ILE A 128 36.40 10.71 12.20
CA ILE A 128 34.99 11.10 12.41
C ILE A 128 34.75 11.88 13.73
N LEU A 129 35.83 12.31 14.40
CA LEU A 129 35.81 12.95 15.72
C LEU A 129 35.07 14.30 15.72
#